data_AF-A0A2A2HRT8-F1
#
_entry.id   AF-A0A2A2HRT8-F1
#
_cell.length_a   1.000
_cell.length_b   1.000
_cell.length_c   1.000
_cell.angle_alpha   90.00
_cell.angle_beta   90.00
_cell.angle_gamma   90.00
#
_symmetry.space_group_name_H-M   'P 1'
#
loop_
_entity.id
_entity.type
_entity.pdbx_description
1 polymer ?
#
loop_
_entity_poly.entity_id
_entity_poly.type
_entity_poly.pdbx_seq_one_letter_code
_entity_poly.pdbx_strand_id
1 'polypeptide(L)'
;METVRRDWCELTSVTLNKVLELVLIEGNVDQAVNYVREVVSKVRNLDPAKDSDIIESLVLTRTLTKKTESYKNKQPHLTVVENLKKRTGVVPSIGTRIPFVIIAGKGLFVDRAEDPDYVRENNIPIDVDYYVKKQILPPVERILEVFGVKMSSLDFDSKQKGLFDFEAKKPEVKKQEKPSSEKESKVKAQEQNLCKENGHAAQSSLFDF
;
A
#
# COMPACT_ATOMS: atom_id res chain seq x y z
N MET A 1 -13.62 16.06 16.88
CA MET A 1 -14.65 15.03 17.17
C MET A 1 -14.51 13.93 16.14
N GLU A 2 -13.63 12.96 16.38
CA GLU A 2 -13.53 11.77 15.53
C GLU A 2 -14.62 10.80 15.96
N THR A 3 -15.68 10.72 15.14
CA THR A 3 -16.81 9.85 15.40
C THR A 3 -16.41 8.45 14.95
N VAL A 4 -16.39 7.47 15.87
CA VAL A 4 -16.18 6.06 15.53
C VAL A 4 -17.18 5.69 14.43
N ARG A 5 -16.68 5.44 13.22
CA ARG A 5 -17.52 5.08 12.09
C ARG A 5 -17.92 3.63 12.26
N ARG A 6 -19.23 3.36 12.22
CA ARG A 6 -19.78 1.99 12.22
C ARG A 6 -19.36 1.15 11.02
N ASP A 7 -18.75 1.78 10.01
CA ASP A 7 -18.25 1.14 8.80
C ASP A 7 -16.78 0.69 8.90
N TRP A 8 -16.09 1.01 10.01
CA TRP A 8 -14.70 0.57 10.23
C TRP A 8 -14.65 -0.82 10.83
N CYS A 9 -13.61 -1.57 10.47
CA CYS A 9 -13.31 -2.82 11.15
C CYS A 9 -12.80 -2.55 12.57
N GLU A 10 -12.95 -3.54 13.45
CA GLU A 10 -12.56 -3.43 14.85
C GLU A 10 -11.06 -3.11 14.99
N LEU A 11 -10.22 -3.72 14.16
CA LEU A 11 -8.78 -3.45 14.15
C LEU A 11 -8.47 -1.97 13.96
N THR A 12 -9.23 -1.27 13.11
CA THR A 12 -9.04 0.16 12.88
C THR A 12 -9.40 0.96 14.13
N SER A 13 -10.53 0.65 14.78
CA SER A 13 -10.96 1.31 16.01
C SER A 13 -9.94 1.11 17.15
N VAL A 14 -9.47 -0.12 17.35
CA VAL A 14 -8.44 -0.44 18.35
C VAL A 14 -7.13 0.31 18.04
N THR A 15 -6.70 0.30 16.77
CA THR A 15 -5.48 1.00 16.36
C THR A 15 -5.58 2.50 16.60
N LEU A 16 -6.72 3.09 16.25
CA LEU A 16 -6.98 4.51 16.42
C LEU A 16 -6.96 4.94 17.88
N ASN A 17 -7.64 4.19 18.74
CA ASN A 17 -7.67 4.46 20.17
C ASN A 17 -6.25 4.41 20.77
N LYS A 18 -5.44 3.42 20.37
CA LYS A 18 -4.05 3.32 20.85
C LYS A 18 -3.17 4.46 20.32
N VAL A 19 -3.35 4.87 19.07
CA VAL A 19 -2.65 6.04 18.52
C VAL A 19 -3.02 7.32 19.29
N LEU A 20 -4.30 7.53 19.57
CA LEU A 20 -4.76 8.68 20.37
C LEU A 20 -4.17 8.65 21.79
N GLU A 21 -4.12 7.48 22.42
CA GLU A 21 -3.50 7.30 23.74
C GLU A 21 -2.02 7.70 23.73
N LEU A 22 -1.25 7.14 22.78
CA LEU A 22 0.19 7.40 22.64
C LEU A 22 0.48 8.89 22.38
N VAL A 23 -0.36 9.55 21.58
CA VAL A 23 -0.12 10.94 21.19
C VAL A 23 -0.65 11.94 22.23
N LEU A 24 -1.85 11.73 22.78
CA LEU A 24 -2.50 12.70 23.66
C LEU A 24 -2.16 12.51 25.14
N ILE A 25 -1.90 11.27 25.56
CA ILE A 25 -1.60 10.95 26.97
C ILE A 25 -0.09 10.86 27.16
N GLU A 26 0.58 10.04 26.35
CA GLU A 26 2.02 9.81 26.49
C GLU A 26 2.86 10.89 25.79
N GLY A 27 2.28 11.63 24.84
CA GLY A 27 2.98 12.67 24.09
C GLY A 27 4.03 12.13 23.11
N ASN A 28 3.97 10.85 22.75
CA ASN A 28 4.99 10.17 21.97
C ASN A 28 4.50 9.81 20.56
N VAL A 29 4.70 10.74 19.62
CA VAL A 29 4.31 10.60 18.22
C VAL A 29 5.10 9.49 17.52
N ASP A 30 6.39 9.33 17.82
CA ASP A 30 7.24 8.31 17.20
C ASP A 30 6.80 6.89 17.56
N GLN A 31 6.40 6.67 18.82
CA GLN A 31 5.83 5.39 19.25
C GLN A 31 4.49 5.11 18.58
N ALA A 32 3.62 6.12 18.45
CA ALA A 32 2.36 5.97 17.72
C ALA A 32 2.59 5.55 16.26
N VAL A 33 3.57 6.17 15.60
CA VAL A 33 3.98 5.82 14.25
C VAL A 33 4.53 4.39 14.17
N ASN A 34 5.38 3.98 15.11
CA ASN A 34 5.90 2.61 15.17
C ASN A 34 4.80 1.58 15.39
N TYR A 35 3.87 1.85 16.29
CA TYR A 35 2.72 0.97 16.54
C TYR A 35 1.87 0.77 15.29
N VAL A 36 1.58 1.84 14.55
CA VAL A 36 0.85 1.74 13.28
C VAL A 36 1.59 0.88 12.26
N ARG A 37 2.91 1.02 12.17
CA ARG A 37 3.74 0.18 11.29
C ARG A 37 3.65 -1.29 11.67
N GLU A 38 3.72 -1.60 12.96
CA GLU A 38 3.58 -2.97 13.45
C GLU A 38 2.21 -3.56 13.09
N VAL A 39 1.12 -2.80 13.26
CA VAL A 39 -0.22 -3.22 12.86
C VAL A 39 -0.28 -3.49 11.35
N VAL A 40 0.25 -2.58 10.53
CA VAL A 40 0.28 -2.76 9.07
C VAL A 40 1.10 -4.00 8.68
N SER A 41 2.24 -4.23 9.32
CA SER A 41 3.06 -5.43 9.12
C SER A 41 2.34 -6.71 9.54
N LYS A 42 1.55 -6.69 10.62
CA LYS A 42 0.72 -7.84 11.03
C LYS A 42 -0.34 -8.15 9.99
N VAL A 43 -1.04 -7.15 9.47
CA VAL A 43 -2.06 -7.34 8.43
C VAL A 43 -1.43 -7.82 7.11
N ARG A 44 -0.23 -7.35 6.77
CA ARG A 44 0.49 -7.77 5.55
C ARG A 44 0.97 -9.21 5.59
N ASN A 45 1.41 -9.68 6.75
CA ASN A 45 1.92 -11.04 6.95
C ASN A 45 0.85 -12.01 7.44
N LEU A 46 -0.43 -11.65 7.29
CA LEU A 46 -1.57 -12.43 7.74
C LEU A 46 -1.57 -13.82 7.07
N ASP A 47 -1.62 -14.86 7.89
CA ASP A 47 -1.89 -16.23 7.47
C ASP A 47 -3.33 -16.62 7.88
N PRO A 48 -4.27 -16.77 6.94
CA PRO A 48 -5.66 -17.11 7.25
C PRO A 48 -5.84 -18.38 8.10
N ALA A 49 -4.88 -19.32 8.04
CA ALA A 49 -4.94 -20.56 8.80
C ALA A 49 -4.50 -20.42 10.27
N LYS A 50 -3.69 -19.40 10.59
CA LYS A 50 -3.10 -19.22 11.93
C LYS A 50 -3.65 -17.99 12.65
N ASP A 51 -3.95 -16.93 11.92
CA ASP A 51 -4.28 -15.62 12.47
C ASP A 51 -5.80 -15.38 12.49
N SER A 52 -6.56 -16.35 13.01
CA SER A 52 -8.02 -16.28 13.08
C SER A 52 -8.50 -15.03 13.85
N ASP A 53 -7.81 -14.67 14.93
CA ASP A 53 -8.12 -13.50 15.75
C ASP A 53 -8.02 -12.19 14.95
N ILE A 54 -7.02 -12.08 14.07
CA ILE A 54 -6.84 -10.90 13.23
C ILE A 54 -7.96 -10.85 12.19
N ILE A 55 -8.33 -11.97 11.58
CA ILE A 55 -9.45 -12.02 10.61
C ILE A 55 -10.75 -11.54 11.25
N GLU A 56 -11.03 -11.95 12.49
CA GLU A 56 -12.21 -11.49 13.24
C GLU A 56 -12.19 -9.98 13.45
N SER A 57 -11.02 -9.41 13.75
CA SER A 57 -10.85 -7.96 13.85
C SER A 57 -10.99 -7.21 12.52
N LEU A 58 -10.91 -7.90 11.38
CA LEU A 58 -11.09 -7.37 10.02
C LEU A 58 -12.54 -7.49 9.50
N VAL A 59 -13.43 -8.16 10.25
CA VAL A 59 -14.84 -8.32 9.84
C VAL A 59 -15.55 -6.96 9.81
N LEU A 60 -16.22 -6.70 8.70
CA LEU A 60 -17.11 -5.56 8.52
C LEU A 60 -18.56 -6.03 8.67
N THR A 61 -19.45 -5.16 9.13
CA THR A 61 -20.87 -5.51 9.27
C THR A 61 -21.77 -4.47 8.63
N ARG A 62 -22.85 -4.93 7.99
CA ARG A 62 -23.88 -4.03 7.45
C ARG A 62 -25.27 -4.62 7.57
N THR A 63 -26.24 -3.81 7.98
CA THR A 63 -27.64 -4.22 8.09
C THR A 63 -28.27 -4.38 6.72
N LEU A 64 -28.88 -5.55 6.48
CA LEU A 64 -29.71 -5.79 5.30
C LEU A 64 -31.04 -5.07 5.48
N THR A 65 -31.29 -4.01 4.71
CA THR A 65 -32.49 -3.16 4.86
C THR A 65 -33.60 -3.49 3.87
N LYS A 66 -33.28 -4.13 2.75
CA LYS A 66 -34.21 -4.51 1.69
C LYS A 66 -33.79 -5.85 1.09
N LYS A 67 -34.63 -6.42 0.23
CA LYS A 67 -34.25 -7.60 -0.57
C LYS A 67 -33.15 -7.23 -1.56
N THR A 68 -32.28 -8.18 -1.89
CA THR A 68 -31.16 -8.01 -2.84
C THR A 68 -31.62 -7.42 -4.18
N GLU A 69 -32.75 -7.91 -4.70
CA GLU A 69 -33.38 -7.48 -5.97
C GLU A 69 -33.85 -6.00 -5.98
N SER A 70 -34.04 -5.40 -4.81
CA SER A 70 -34.52 -4.01 -4.68
C SER A 70 -33.41 -2.97 -4.76
N TYR A 71 -32.13 -3.36 -4.75
CA TYR A 71 -31.01 -2.42 -4.73
C TYR A 71 -30.57 -2.06 -6.15
N LYS A 72 -30.45 -0.75 -6.41
CA LYS A 72 -29.94 -0.23 -7.69
C LYS A 72 -28.42 -0.44 -7.84
N ASN A 73 -27.69 -0.37 -6.73
CA ASN A 73 -26.24 -0.48 -6.71
C ASN A 73 -25.83 -1.73 -5.92
N LYS A 74 -24.86 -2.47 -6.46
CA LYS A 74 -24.21 -3.58 -5.75
C LYS A 74 -23.54 -3.07 -4.48
N GLN A 75 -23.63 -3.85 -3.42
CA GLN A 75 -23.00 -3.56 -2.13
C GLN A 75 -22.41 -4.83 -1.53
N PRO A 76 -21.31 -4.74 -0.74
CA PRO A 76 -20.57 -5.91 -0.26
C PRO A 76 -21.45 -6.97 0.43
N HIS A 77 -22.25 -6.54 1.42
CA HIS A 77 -23.19 -7.43 2.13
C HIS A 77 -24.24 -8.10 1.24
N LEU A 78 -24.58 -7.53 0.08
CA LEU A 78 -25.52 -8.18 -0.86
C LEU A 78 -24.84 -9.30 -1.63
N THR A 79 -23.58 -9.10 -2.04
CA THR A 79 -22.74 -10.13 -2.66
C THR A 79 -22.61 -11.35 -1.74
N VAL A 80 -22.39 -11.11 -0.44
CA VAL A 80 -22.31 -12.18 0.56
C VAL A 80 -23.64 -12.93 0.70
N VAL A 81 -24.77 -12.21 0.77
CA VAL A 81 -26.10 -12.84 0.79
C VAL A 81 -26.37 -13.68 -0.46
N GLU A 82 -25.95 -13.22 -1.64
CA GLU A 82 -26.06 -13.97 -2.89
C GLU A 82 -25.19 -15.24 -2.87
N ASN A 83 -23.96 -15.15 -2.37
CA ASN A 83 -23.05 -16.29 -2.24
C ASN A 83 -23.58 -17.32 -1.23
N LEU A 84 -24.08 -16.88 -0.07
CA LEU A 84 -24.77 -17.72 0.91
C LEU A 84 -25.97 -18.44 0.30
N LYS A 85 -26.85 -17.70 -0.41
CA LYS A 85 -28.01 -18.29 -1.08
C LYS A 85 -27.61 -19.37 -2.10
N LYS A 86 -26.52 -19.16 -2.85
CA LYS A 86 -26.01 -20.15 -3.82
C LYS A 86 -25.43 -21.39 -3.15
N ARG A 87 -24.74 -21.23 -2.02
CA ARG A 87 -24.06 -22.32 -1.30
C ARG A 87 -25.01 -23.15 -0.43
N THR A 88 -25.84 -22.50 0.39
CA THR A 88 -26.66 -23.17 1.41
C THR A 88 -28.15 -23.09 1.14
N GLY A 89 -28.58 -22.27 0.17
CA GLY A 89 -30.00 -21.98 -0.07
C GLY A 89 -30.63 -21.02 0.96
N VAL A 90 -29.91 -20.66 2.02
CA VAL A 90 -30.42 -19.83 3.12
C VAL A 90 -30.27 -18.35 2.77
N VAL A 91 -31.35 -17.59 2.97
CA VAL A 91 -31.35 -16.14 2.79
C VAL A 91 -31.57 -15.47 4.15
N PRO A 92 -30.65 -14.61 4.61
CA PRO A 92 -30.82 -13.85 5.84
C PRO A 92 -32.07 -12.95 5.82
N SER A 93 -32.70 -12.80 6.99
CA SER A 93 -33.88 -11.95 7.13
C SER A 93 -33.53 -10.46 7.05
N ILE A 94 -34.47 -9.65 6.55
CA ILE A 94 -34.35 -8.18 6.56
C ILE A 94 -34.25 -7.70 8.02
N GLY A 95 -33.35 -6.76 8.28
CA GLY A 95 -33.01 -6.25 9.61
C GLY A 95 -31.78 -6.94 10.23
N THR A 96 -31.33 -8.06 9.67
CA THR A 96 -30.13 -8.77 10.13
C THR A 96 -28.86 -8.01 9.75
N ARG A 97 -27.87 -8.00 10.63
CA ARG A 97 -26.51 -7.54 10.30
C ARG A 97 -25.75 -8.67 9.62
N ILE A 98 -25.24 -8.39 8.43
CA ILE A 98 -24.46 -9.34 7.64
C ILE A 98 -22.99 -9.04 7.88
N PRO A 99 -22.22 -9.97 8.48
CA PRO A 99 -20.77 -9.87 8.54
C PRO A 99 -20.17 -10.21 7.18
N PHE A 100 -19.07 -9.55 6.82
CA PHE A 100 -18.32 -9.84 5.60
C PHE A 100 -16.86 -9.38 5.70
N VAL A 101 -16.00 -10.00 4.92
CA VAL A 101 -14.61 -9.58 4.70
C VAL A 101 -14.35 -9.37 3.22
N ILE A 102 -13.32 -8.60 2.88
CA ILE A 102 -12.91 -8.38 1.49
C ILE A 102 -11.74 -9.30 1.15
N ILE A 103 -11.96 -10.24 0.23
CA ILE A 103 -10.93 -11.22 -0.18
C ILE A 103 -10.05 -10.66 -1.29
N ALA A 104 -8.81 -11.14 -1.37
CA ALA A 104 -7.89 -10.79 -2.43
C ALA A 104 -8.42 -11.25 -3.81
N GLY A 105 -8.28 -10.40 -4.83
CA GLY A 105 -8.74 -10.74 -6.17
C GLY A 105 -8.80 -9.53 -7.11
N LYS A 106 -9.24 -9.77 -8.34
CA LYS A 106 -9.42 -8.74 -9.36
C LYS A 106 -10.84 -8.19 -9.33
N GLY A 107 -11.01 -6.94 -9.77
CA GLY A 107 -12.31 -6.29 -9.86
C GLY A 107 -12.65 -5.41 -8.65
N LEU A 108 -13.91 -4.98 -8.57
CA LEU A 108 -14.37 -4.09 -7.51
C LEU A 108 -14.39 -4.83 -6.17
N PHE A 109 -14.02 -4.14 -5.08
CA PHE A 109 -14.06 -4.71 -3.73
C PHE A 109 -15.46 -5.23 -3.34
N VAL A 110 -16.51 -4.63 -3.92
CA VAL A 110 -17.90 -5.01 -3.71
C VAL A 110 -18.20 -6.44 -4.18
N ASP A 111 -17.61 -6.87 -5.28
CA ASP A 111 -17.77 -8.22 -5.82
C ASP A 111 -16.87 -9.25 -5.11
N ARG A 112 -15.89 -8.76 -4.34
CA ARG A 112 -14.93 -9.57 -3.55
C ARG A 112 -15.30 -9.64 -2.08
N ALA A 113 -16.54 -9.33 -1.73
CA ALA A 113 -17.03 -9.50 -0.37
C ALA A 113 -17.42 -10.96 -0.16
N GLU A 114 -16.95 -11.55 0.93
CA GLU A 114 -17.22 -12.95 1.27
C GLU A 114 -17.55 -13.10 2.76
N ASP A 115 -18.24 -14.19 3.06
CA ASP A 115 -18.56 -14.61 4.42
C ASP A 115 -17.28 -14.98 5.21
N PRO A 116 -17.07 -14.45 6.43
CA PRO A 116 -15.83 -14.69 7.19
C PRO A 116 -15.62 -16.16 7.55
N ASP A 117 -16.70 -16.90 7.82
CA ASP A 117 -16.62 -18.32 8.17
C ASP A 117 -16.17 -19.14 6.95
N TYR A 118 -16.74 -18.86 5.78
CA TYR A 118 -16.30 -19.46 4.53
C TYR A 118 -14.83 -19.18 4.20
N VAL A 119 -14.36 -17.94 4.45
CA VAL A 119 -12.95 -17.56 4.25
C VAL A 119 -12.02 -18.36 5.16
N ARG A 120 -12.41 -18.56 6.42
CA ARG A 120 -11.65 -19.35 7.40
C ARG A 120 -11.59 -20.81 7.00
N GLU A 121 -12.73 -21.41 6.67
CA GLU A 121 -12.82 -22.84 6.30
C GLU A 121 -12.02 -23.18 5.04
N ASN A 122 -11.96 -22.25 4.07
CA ASN A 122 -11.33 -22.48 2.77
C ASN A 122 -9.95 -21.80 2.64
N ASN A 123 -9.42 -21.22 3.72
CA ASN A 123 -8.14 -20.50 3.75
C ASN A 123 -7.99 -19.47 2.61
N ILE A 124 -9.03 -18.66 2.39
CA ILE A 124 -9.06 -17.70 1.28
C ILE A 124 -8.23 -16.47 1.66
N PRO A 125 -7.31 -16.00 0.79
CA PRO A 125 -6.49 -14.82 1.07
C PRO A 125 -7.33 -13.54 1.17
N ILE A 126 -7.01 -12.70 2.15
CA ILE A 126 -7.69 -11.42 2.40
C ILE A 126 -7.01 -10.29 1.62
N ASP A 127 -7.78 -9.29 1.19
CA ASP A 127 -7.25 -8.09 0.54
C ASP A 127 -6.57 -7.14 1.55
N VAL A 128 -5.30 -7.39 1.80
CA VAL A 128 -4.44 -6.56 2.65
C VAL A 128 -4.47 -5.08 2.24
N ASP A 129 -4.39 -4.80 0.95
CA ASP A 129 -4.34 -3.43 0.43
C ASP A 129 -5.63 -2.66 0.75
N TYR A 130 -6.78 -3.33 0.65
CA TYR A 130 -8.05 -2.74 1.03
C TYR A 130 -8.04 -2.32 2.50
N TYR A 131 -7.65 -3.21 3.42
CA TYR A 131 -7.67 -2.90 4.85
C TYR A 131 -6.63 -1.84 5.22
N VAL A 132 -5.40 -1.93 4.71
CA VAL A 132 -4.37 -0.94 5.00
C VAL A 132 -4.74 0.43 4.43
N LYS A 133 -5.01 0.52 3.13
CA LYS A 133 -5.18 1.82 2.43
C LYS A 133 -6.57 2.42 2.58
N LYS A 134 -7.62 1.63 2.83
CA LYS A 134 -9.00 2.14 2.94
C LYS A 134 -9.54 2.16 4.38
N GLN A 135 -9.04 1.31 5.28
CA GLN A 135 -9.54 1.22 6.66
C GLN A 135 -8.57 1.87 7.65
N ILE A 136 -7.34 1.37 7.76
CA ILE A 136 -6.41 1.71 8.84
C ILE A 136 -5.75 3.07 8.63
N LEU A 137 -5.12 3.29 7.47
CA LEU A 137 -4.31 4.48 7.26
C LEU A 137 -5.10 5.79 7.19
N PRO A 138 -6.26 5.89 6.52
CA PRO A 138 -6.97 7.17 6.40
C PRO A 138 -7.37 7.85 7.72
N PRO A 139 -7.84 7.16 8.77
CA PRO A 139 -8.10 7.80 10.05
C PRO A 139 -6.83 8.10 10.84
N VAL A 140 -5.84 7.21 10.82
CA VAL A 140 -4.56 7.43 11.49
C VAL A 140 -3.81 8.62 10.91
N GLU A 141 -3.78 8.75 9.59
CA GLU A 141 -3.18 9.88 8.87
C GLU A 141 -3.78 11.20 9.34
N ARG A 142 -5.11 11.27 9.45
CA ARG A 142 -5.81 12.49 9.88
C ARG A 142 -5.37 12.97 11.26
N ILE A 143 -5.08 12.05 12.19
CA ILE A 143 -4.56 12.41 13.51
C ILE A 143 -3.11 12.87 13.39
N LEU A 144 -2.26 12.03 12.78
CA LEU A 144 -0.81 12.23 12.77
C LEU A 144 -0.37 13.43 11.90
N GLU A 145 -1.16 13.80 10.90
CA GLU A 145 -0.93 15.00 10.07
C GLU A 145 -0.95 16.29 10.91
N VAL A 146 -1.80 16.35 11.95
CA VAL A 146 -1.84 17.49 12.89
C VAL A 146 -0.52 17.64 13.65
N PHE A 147 0.22 16.55 13.81
CA PHE A 147 1.54 16.51 14.45
C PHE A 147 2.69 16.56 13.44
N GLY A 148 2.41 16.83 12.16
CA GLY A 148 3.41 17.00 11.10
C GLY A 148 3.96 15.70 10.48
N VAL A 149 3.34 14.55 10.76
CA VAL A 149 3.74 13.27 10.17
C VAL A 149 3.03 13.07 8.83
N LYS A 150 3.80 12.71 7.79
CA LYS A 150 3.27 12.42 6.45
C LYS A 150 3.01 10.93 6.24
N MET A 151 2.01 10.61 5.42
CA MET A 151 1.60 9.26 5.02
C MET A 151 2.73 8.37 4.47
N SER A 152 3.69 8.97 3.76
CA SER A 152 4.86 8.26 3.23
C SER A 152 5.76 7.63 4.30
N SER A 153 5.62 8.07 5.56
CA SER A 153 6.30 7.48 6.72
C SER A 153 5.56 6.26 7.31
N LEU A 154 4.35 5.98 6.85
CA LEU A 154 3.47 4.91 7.34
C LEU A 154 3.36 3.77 6.33
N ASP A 155 3.28 4.08 5.03
CA ASP A 155 3.17 3.09 3.95
C ASP A 155 4.53 2.79 3.31
N PHE A 156 5.28 1.84 3.89
CA PHE A 156 6.66 1.50 3.49
C PHE A 156 6.79 0.55 2.30
N ASP A 157 5.70 0.28 1.56
CA ASP A 157 5.75 -0.57 0.34
C ASP A 157 6.75 -0.04 -0.71
N SER A 158 7.16 1.22 -0.60
CA SER A 158 8.09 1.91 -1.50
C SER A 158 9.58 1.75 -1.19
N LYS A 159 9.99 1.10 -0.09
CA LYS A 159 11.40 0.93 0.25
C LYS A 159 11.73 -0.50 0.68
N GLN A 160 11.34 -1.49 -0.10
CA GLN A 160 12.15 -2.69 -0.12
C GLN A 160 13.51 -2.28 -0.69
N LYS A 161 14.50 -2.09 0.19
CA LYS A 161 15.90 -2.04 -0.23
C LYS A 161 16.14 -3.30 -1.05
N GLY A 162 16.39 -3.14 -2.36
CA GLY A 162 16.65 -4.27 -3.22
C GLY A 162 17.82 -5.08 -2.66
N LEU A 163 17.87 -6.37 -2.96
CA LEU A 163 18.97 -7.27 -2.57
C LEU A 163 20.36 -6.73 -3.00
N PHE A 164 20.39 -5.74 -3.90
CA PHE A 164 21.56 -5.03 -4.40
C PHE A 164 21.96 -3.77 -3.60
N ASP A 165 21.18 -3.30 -2.61
CA ASP A 165 21.53 -2.14 -1.75
C ASP A 165 22.55 -2.51 -0.65
N PHE A 166 23.05 -3.76 -0.65
CA PHE A 166 24.05 -4.27 0.28
C PHE A 166 25.47 -4.25 -0.31
N GLU A 167 25.74 -3.52 -1.41
CA GLU A 167 27.09 -3.47 -1.95
C GLU A 167 28.07 -2.92 -0.92
N ALA A 168 28.87 -3.84 -0.37
CA ALA A 168 29.81 -3.62 0.70
C ALA A 168 30.80 -2.54 0.25
N LYS A 169 30.73 -1.39 0.91
CA LYS A 169 31.72 -0.32 0.79
C LYS A 169 33.09 -0.90 1.16
N LYS A 170 33.91 -1.26 0.17
CA LYS A 170 35.33 -1.58 0.39
C LYS A 170 35.97 -0.41 1.13
N PRO A 171 36.72 -0.65 2.20
CA PRO A 171 37.37 0.43 2.93
C PRO A 171 38.50 1.01 2.08
N GLU A 172 38.38 2.29 1.69
CA GLU A 172 39.50 3.06 1.17
C GLU A 172 40.50 3.34 2.30
N VAL A 173 41.67 2.69 2.22
CA VAL A 173 42.81 2.95 3.10
C VAL A 173 43.47 4.27 2.69
N LYS A 174 43.45 5.24 3.61
CA LYS A 174 44.26 6.47 3.53
C LYS A 174 45.77 6.12 3.64
N LYS A 175 46.59 6.63 2.73
CA LYS A 175 48.04 6.85 2.96
C LYS A 175 48.44 8.28 2.57
N GLN A 176 49.19 8.91 3.45
CA GLN A 176 49.65 10.31 3.43
C GLN A 176 50.99 10.49 2.66
N GLU A 177 51.01 11.52 1.80
CA GLU A 177 52.03 12.54 1.40
C GLU A 177 53.56 12.28 1.16
N LYS A 178 53.99 12.53 -0.11
CA LYS A 178 55.04 13.44 -0.73
C LYS A 178 56.50 13.51 -0.19
N PRO A 179 57.52 14.11 -0.90
CA PRO A 179 57.59 14.94 -2.15
C PRO A 179 58.66 14.44 -3.19
N SER A 180 58.93 14.99 -4.41
CA SER A 180 59.51 16.30 -4.78
C SER A 180 59.68 16.48 -6.33
N SER A 181 59.43 17.71 -6.83
CA SER A 181 60.11 18.55 -7.88
C SER A 181 60.81 17.91 -9.12
N GLU A 182 60.84 18.40 -10.37
CA GLU A 182 61.01 19.76 -10.96
C GLU A 182 60.58 19.85 -12.47
N LYS A 183 60.03 21.02 -12.83
CA LYS A 183 60.16 21.95 -14.01
C LYS A 183 60.48 21.53 -15.48
N GLU A 184 59.73 22.22 -16.37
CA GLU A 184 60.08 22.86 -17.68
C GLU A 184 60.41 21.95 -18.90
N SER A 185 60.12 22.23 -20.19
CA SER A 185 59.53 23.34 -20.96
C SER A 185 59.34 22.97 -22.46
N LYS A 186 58.42 23.67 -23.17
CA LYS A 186 58.33 24.04 -24.63
C LYS A 186 58.44 23.00 -25.78
N VAL A 187 57.57 23.09 -26.80
CA VAL A 187 57.78 23.68 -28.18
C VAL A 187 56.65 23.25 -29.16
N LYS A 188 56.28 24.17 -30.08
CA LYS A 188 55.28 24.14 -31.17
C LYS A 188 55.75 23.42 -32.46
N ALA A 189 54.81 23.00 -33.34
CA ALA A 189 54.74 23.25 -34.81
C ALA A 189 53.76 22.26 -35.50
N GLN A 190 52.70 22.73 -36.20
CA GLN A 190 52.49 22.77 -37.68
C GLN A 190 52.06 21.41 -38.28
N GLU A 191 51.21 21.23 -39.30
CA GLU A 191 50.48 22.05 -40.29
C GLU A 191 49.43 21.11 -40.96
N GLN A 192 48.18 21.54 -41.14
CA GLN A 192 47.50 21.84 -42.42
C GLN A 192 47.51 20.77 -43.55
N ASN A 193 46.31 20.36 -43.96
CA ASN A 193 45.84 20.20 -45.36
C ASN A 193 44.30 20.01 -45.31
N LEU A 194 43.47 21.01 -45.63
CA LEU A 194 43.08 21.62 -46.92
C LEU A 194 41.87 20.93 -47.59
N CYS A 195 40.90 21.79 -47.88
CA CYS A 195 39.52 21.62 -48.33
C CYS A 195 39.29 20.76 -49.59
N LYS A 196 38.05 20.28 -49.76
CA LYS A 196 37.23 20.71 -50.91
C LYS A 196 35.72 20.46 -50.73
N GLU A 197 35.02 21.31 -51.44
CA GLU A 197 33.64 21.76 -51.41
C GLU A 197 32.67 20.92 -52.25
N ASN A 198 31.39 21.10 -51.93
CA ASN A 198 30.22 21.18 -52.82
C ASN A 198 29.64 19.92 -53.49
N GLY A 199 28.38 19.62 -53.11
CA GLY A 199 27.28 19.90 -54.05
C GLY A 199 26.21 18.83 -54.20
N HIS A 200 24.96 19.23 -53.87
CA HIS A 200 23.66 18.82 -54.45
C HIS A 200 23.22 17.34 -54.32
N ALA A 201 21.95 16.98 -54.24
CA ALA A 201 20.65 17.59 -53.92
C ALA A 201 19.60 16.47 -54.13
N ALA A 202 18.44 16.63 -53.48
CA ALA A 202 17.14 16.05 -53.88
C ALA A 202 17.01 14.50 -53.75
N GLN A 203 15.85 13.90 -53.52
CA GLN A 203 14.49 14.30 -53.14
C GLN A 203 13.73 12.99 -52.86
N SER A 204 12.47 13.15 -52.43
CA SER A 204 11.38 12.17 -52.26
C SER A 204 11.25 11.65 -50.82
N SER A 205 10.33 12.18 -50.01
CA SER A 205 8.85 12.08 -50.09
C SER A 205 8.41 10.61 -50.12
N LEU A 206 7.42 10.16 -49.35
CA LEU A 206 6.05 10.63 -49.46
C LEU A 206 5.24 9.76 -48.47
N PHE A 207 4.64 10.36 -47.42
CA PHE A 207 3.33 10.03 -46.81
C PHE A 207 3.09 8.56 -46.32
N ASP A 208 2.14 8.18 -45.47
CA ASP A 208 1.04 8.84 -44.76
C ASP A 208 0.49 7.88 -43.69
N PHE A 209 -0.27 8.48 -42.76
CA PHE A 209 -1.28 7.93 -41.84
C PHE A 209 -0.85 7.48 -40.43
#